data_AF-A0A6G1YRY2-F1
#
_entry.id   AF-A0A6G1YRY2-F1
#
_cell.length_a   1.000
_cell.length_b   1.000
_cell.length_c   1.000
_cell.angle_alpha   90.00
_cell.angle_beta   90.00
_cell.angle_gamma   90.00
#
_symmetry.space_group_name_H-M   'P 1'
#
loop_
_entity.id
_entity.type
_entity.pdbx_description
1 polymer ?
#
loop_
_entity_poly.entity_id
_entity_poly.type
_entity_poly.pdbx_seq_one_letter_code
_entity_poly.pdbx_strand_id
1 'polypeptide(L)'
;MIYSVILFMVIVISFLGILSISSVHAKVLQPSQSPPGSSSSTAPGTTSSCISHDPSAGTITISCGSAGLSDVYNKLHDNNILAKHFPDGIWYLNANLVIAKGATFHIDSTDTKWLKISSGGGTPRITAATAVPYHIDVHGSLKIDSVKITSWDPITNNYAITNGTRHDPGAGKREITVLGAPRPFITVEKDATGTTDITNSEIAYLGYEKGSFSGVGTAGLNYYGGDGSILRDNDIHHLYFGFYSSGVGRMVIENNQVHHNTIYGLDPHTGAHDMIIRK
;
A
#
# COMPACT_ATOMS: atom_id res chain seq x y z
N MET A 1 49.66 -23.23 -11.21
CA MET A 1 48.20 -23.22 -11.42
C MET A 1 47.61 -24.32 -10.56
N ILE A 2 47.07 -23.99 -9.40
CA ILE A 2 46.58 -24.95 -8.41
C ILE A 2 45.09 -24.67 -8.20
N TYR A 3 44.27 -25.69 -8.44
CA TYR A 3 42.83 -25.70 -8.21
C TYR A 3 42.53 -25.74 -6.71
N SER A 4 41.59 -24.91 -6.24
CA SER A 4 41.09 -24.94 -4.87
C SER A 4 39.67 -25.52 -4.87
N VAL A 5 39.53 -26.74 -4.34
CA VAL A 5 38.27 -27.45 -4.14
C VAL A 5 37.76 -27.11 -2.74
N ILE A 6 36.58 -26.51 -2.64
CA ILE A 6 35.93 -26.22 -1.35
C ILE A 6 34.98 -27.37 -1.02
N LEU A 7 35.24 -28.00 0.12
CA LEU A 7 34.53 -29.13 0.71
C LEU A 7 33.27 -28.63 1.44
N PHE A 8 32.09 -29.11 1.02
CA PHE A 8 30.83 -28.91 1.74
C PHE A 8 30.72 -29.93 2.88
N MET A 9 30.60 -29.45 4.12
CA MET A 9 30.33 -30.27 5.29
C MET A 9 28.84 -30.15 5.66
N VAL A 10 28.09 -31.26 5.52
CA VAL A 10 26.67 -31.37 5.90
C VAL A 10 26.61 -31.93 7.32
N ILE A 11 26.03 -31.16 8.26
CA ILE A 11 25.77 -31.61 9.63
C ILE A 11 24.31 -32.10 9.70
N VAL A 12 24.15 -33.39 9.97
CA VAL A 12 22.86 -34.04 10.26
C VAL A 12 22.65 -34.00 11.77
N ILE A 13 21.63 -33.28 12.25
CA ILE A 13 21.20 -33.33 13.65
C ILE A 13 19.94 -34.18 13.74
N SER A 14 20.10 -35.34 14.36
CA SER A 14 19.04 -36.29 14.73
C SER A 14 18.35 -35.86 16.04
N PHE A 15 17.04 -35.67 16.01
CA PHE A 15 16.20 -35.52 17.21
C PHE A 15 15.42 -36.82 17.47
N LEU A 16 15.76 -37.52 18.56
CA LEU A 16 14.94 -38.56 19.16
C LEU A 16 13.90 -37.91 20.09
N GLY A 17 12.66 -38.39 19.98
CA GLY A 17 11.54 -37.94 20.79
C GLY A 17 11.49 -38.52 22.20
N ILE A 18 10.66 -37.91 23.04
CA ILE A 18 10.10 -38.52 24.25
C ILE A 18 8.62 -38.13 24.33
N LEU A 19 7.76 -39.15 24.32
CA LEU A 19 6.36 -39.07 24.75
C LEU A 19 6.31 -38.96 26.28
N SER A 20 5.44 -38.11 26.83
CA SER A 20 4.95 -38.29 28.20
C SER A 20 3.43 -38.29 28.26
N ILE A 21 2.92 -39.26 29.00
CA ILE A 21 1.54 -39.71 29.09
C ILE A 21 0.78 -38.93 30.18
N SER A 22 -0.52 -38.79 29.90
CA SER A 22 -1.69 -38.37 30.66
C SER A 22 -1.65 -38.36 32.20
N SER A 23 -2.31 -37.36 32.80
CA SER A 23 -2.96 -37.48 34.11
C SER A 23 -4.43 -37.07 34.00
N VAL A 24 -5.30 -38.03 34.30
CA VAL A 24 -6.75 -37.90 34.38
C VAL A 24 -7.09 -37.48 35.81
N HIS A 25 -7.67 -36.29 35.99
CA HIS A 25 -8.23 -35.89 37.29
C HIS A 25 -9.75 -36.02 37.26
N ALA A 26 -10.25 -36.89 38.13
CA ALA A 26 -11.66 -37.15 38.37
C ALA A 26 -12.36 -35.90 38.95
N LYS A 27 -13.47 -35.50 38.34
CA LYS A 27 -14.36 -34.45 38.85
C LYS A 27 -15.38 -35.09 39.78
N VAL A 28 -15.25 -34.81 41.08
CA VAL A 28 -16.26 -35.12 42.09
C VAL A 28 -17.38 -34.09 41.98
N LEU A 29 -18.62 -34.55 41.80
CA LEU A 29 -19.84 -33.75 41.87
C LEU A 29 -20.23 -33.57 43.34
N GLN A 30 -20.35 -32.32 43.78
CA GLN A 30 -21.18 -31.96 44.94
C GLN A 30 -22.05 -30.75 44.60
N PRO A 31 -23.30 -30.71 45.08
CA PRO A 31 -24.28 -29.69 44.75
C PRO A 31 -24.22 -28.51 45.73
N SER A 32 -24.77 -27.38 45.29
CA SER A 32 -25.71 -26.51 46.05
C SER A 32 -25.35 -25.02 46.06
N GLN A 33 -26.39 -24.23 45.74
CA GLN A 33 -26.71 -22.90 46.24
C GLN A 33 -25.94 -21.68 45.70
N SER A 34 -26.67 -20.94 44.86
CA SER A 34 -26.49 -19.52 44.55
C SER A 34 -26.92 -18.61 45.72
N PRO A 35 -26.17 -17.52 45.97
CA PRO A 35 -26.75 -16.22 46.32
C PRO A 35 -26.23 -15.07 45.42
N PRO A 36 -26.82 -13.87 45.51
CA PRO A 36 -26.99 -12.96 44.38
C PRO A 36 -25.90 -11.90 44.22
N GLY A 37 -25.79 -11.40 42.99
CA GLY A 37 -25.42 -10.00 42.67
C GLY A 37 -24.06 -9.52 43.16
N SER A 38 -23.01 -9.79 42.38
CA SER A 38 -21.79 -8.98 42.41
C SER A 38 -21.62 -8.25 41.07
N SER A 39 -21.43 -6.94 41.21
CA SER A 39 -21.03 -5.98 40.20
C SER A 39 -20.12 -6.58 39.12
N SER A 40 -20.55 -6.44 37.87
CA SER A 40 -19.68 -6.62 36.71
C SER A 40 -18.47 -5.70 36.86
N SER A 41 -17.34 -6.27 37.24
CA SER A 41 -16.04 -5.66 37.01
C SER A 41 -15.88 -5.59 35.49
N THR A 42 -16.24 -4.43 34.93
CA THR A 42 -15.83 -4.05 33.59
C THR A 42 -14.31 -4.13 33.58
N ALA A 43 -13.78 -5.20 32.99
CA ALA A 43 -12.40 -5.26 32.57
C ALA A 43 -12.11 -3.97 31.81
N PRO A 44 -10.98 -3.27 32.06
CA PRO A 44 -10.65 -2.07 31.33
C PRO A 44 -10.68 -2.44 29.85
N GLY A 45 -11.65 -1.86 29.13
CA GLY A 45 -11.79 -2.10 27.71
C GLY A 45 -10.45 -1.80 27.08
N THR A 46 -9.82 -2.81 26.50
CA THR A 46 -8.67 -2.64 25.63
C THR A 46 -9.15 -1.64 24.59
N THR A 47 -8.72 -0.38 24.69
CA THR A 47 -9.01 0.62 23.67
C THR A 47 -8.51 0.01 22.37
N SER A 48 -9.41 -0.46 21.52
CA SER A 48 -9.07 -1.11 20.28
C SER A 48 -8.28 -0.08 19.49
N SER A 49 -6.98 -0.33 19.32
CA SER A 49 -6.12 0.55 18.55
C SER A 49 -6.67 0.68 17.14
N CYS A 50 -6.87 1.90 16.66
CA CYS A 50 -7.37 2.17 15.31
C CYS A 50 -6.30 2.00 14.21
N ILE A 51 -5.16 1.43 14.57
CA ILE A 51 -4.05 1.05 13.69
C ILE A 51 -3.72 -0.41 14.03
N SER A 52 -3.76 -1.26 13.02
CA SER A 52 -3.42 -2.68 13.11
C SER A 52 -2.56 -3.12 11.94
N HIS A 53 -1.85 -4.24 12.10
CA HIS A 53 -1.08 -4.87 11.03
C HIS A 53 -1.42 -6.35 10.98
N ASP A 54 -1.71 -6.85 9.78
CA ASP A 54 -1.84 -8.27 9.47
C ASP A 54 -0.53 -8.75 8.79
N PRO A 55 0.34 -9.49 9.50
CA PRO A 55 1.59 -9.99 8.92
C PRO A 55 1.41 -10.99 7.79
N SER A 56 0.26 -11.68 7.73
CA SER A 56 0.01 -12.68 6.68
C SER A 56 -0.31 -12.04 5.34
N ALA A 57 -1.03 -10.92 5.38
CA ALA A 57 -1.31 -10.08 4.21
C ALA A 57 -0.23 -9.00 3.97
N GLY A 58 0.64 -8.74 4.96
CA GLY A 58 1.57 -7.62 4.94
C GLY A 58 0.83 -6.28 4.87
N THR A 59 -0.28 -6.15 5.60
CA THR A 59 -1.22 -5.01 5.46
C THR A 59 -1.38 -4.26 6.76
N ILE A 60 -1.14 -2.96 6.72
CA ILE A 60 -1.48 -2.01 7.78
C ILE A 60 -2.90 -1.50 7.51
N THR A 61 -3.78 -1.54 8.51
CA THR A 61 -5.12 -0.93 8.41
C THR A 61 -5.25 0.25 9.35
N ILE A 62 -5.71 1.38 8.81
CA ILE A 62 -6.01 2.62 9.53
C ILE A 62 -7.53 2.79 9.61
N SER A 63 -8.08 2.79 10.81
CA SER A 63 -9.49 3.08 11.11
C SER A 63 -9.67 4.31 12.01
N CYS A 64 -8.58 5.08 12.21
CA CYS A 64 -8.59 6.28 13.03
C CYS A 64 -9.37 7.40 12.35
N GLY A 65 -10.09 8.24 13.11
CA GLY A 65 -10.70 9.45 12.55
C GLY A 65 -9.66 10.37 11.89
N SER A 66 -8.45 10.41 12.43
CA SER A 66 -7.27 11.05 11.85
C SER A 66 -6.01 10.31 12.31
N ALA A 67 -5.04 10.08 11.43
CA ALA A 67 -3.71 9.55 11.76
C ALA A 67 -2.67 9.92 10.68
N GLY A 68 -1.38 9.87 11.02
CA GLY A 68 -0.25 10.01 10.09
C GLY A 68 0.81 8.91 10.25
N LEU A 69 1.92 9.03 9.52
CA LEU A 69 2.99 8.02 9.52
C LEU A 69 3.66 7.86 10.89
N SER A 70 3.84 8.94 11.65
CA SER A 70 4.34 8.88 13.02
C SER A 70 3.43 8.07 13.95
N ASP A 71 2.11 8.16 13.80
CA ASP A 71 1.17 7.37 14.61
C ASP A 71 1.32 5.87 14.32
N VAL A 72 1.46 5.52 13.03
CA VAL A 72 1.69 4.13 12.60
C VAL A 72 3.01 3.62 13.15
N TYR A 73 4.08 4.39 13.01
CA TYR A 73 5.41 4.03 13.50
C TYR A 73 5.42 3.82 15.02
N ASN A 74 4.85 4.77 15.77
CA ASN A 74 4.77 4.70 17.23
C ASN A 74 3.81 3.59 17.70
N LYS A 75 2.88 3.14 16.85
CA LYS A 75 2.00 2.03 17.19
C LYS A 75 2.66 0.67 16.97
N LEU A 76 3.28 0.49 15.80
CA LEU A 76 3.78 -0.81 15.37
C LEU A 76 5.18 -1.11 15.91
N HIS A 77 6.02 -0.07 16.04
CA HIS A 77 7.42 -0.20 16.48
C HIS A 77 8.23 -1.26 15.71
N ASP A 78 7.94 -1.43 14.41
CA ASP A 78 8.61 -2.41 13.56
C ASP A 78 9.15 -1.76 12.28
N ASN A 79 10.48 -1.62 12.24
CA ASN A 79 11.21 -1.05 11.11
C ASN A 79 11.17 -1.94 9.85
N ASN A 80 10.76 -3.21 9.96
CA ASN A 80 10.59 -4.06 8.78
C ASN A 80 9.30 -3.75 8.00
N ILE A 81 8.39 -3.01 8.65
CA ILE A 81 7.08 -2.61 8.10
C ILE A 81 7.13 -1.14 7.69
N LEU A 82 7.50 -0.25 8.63
CA LEU A 82 7.63 1.19 8.39
C LEU A 82 8.88 1.70 9.11
N ALA A 83 9.91 2.09 8.35
CA ALA A 83 11.16 2.60 8.90
C ALA A 83 11.29 4.12 8.73
N LYS A 84 11.89 4.78 9.74
CA LYS A 84 12.45 6.12 9.61
C LYS A 84 13.88 6.01 9.07
N HIS A 85 14.15 6.65 7.94
CA HIS A 85 15.50 6.75 7.38
C HIS A 85 16.10 8.12 7.66
N PHE A 86 17.43 8.19 7.65
CA PHE A 86 18.16 9.46 7.70
C PHE A 86 18.26 10.08 6.29
N PRO A 87 18.09 11.41 6.15
CA PRO A 87 17.71 12.40 7.17
C PRO A 87 16.24 12.34 7.59
N ASP A 88 15.91 12.98 8.72
CA ASP A 88 14.56 13.05 9.27
C ASP A 88 13.50 13.48 8.24
N GLY A 89 12.36 12.79 8.29
CA GLY A 89 11.25 12.95 7.35
C GLY A 89 11.29 12.00 6.16
N ILE A 90 12.31 11.13 6.04
CA ILE A 90 12.29 10.05 5.05
C ILE A 90 11.72 8.78 5.67
N TRP A 91 10.68 8.26 5.04
CA TRP A 91 9.99 7.04 5.46
C TRP A 91 10.14 5.96 4.40
N TYR A 92 10.29 4.72 4.85
CA TYR A 92 10.29 3.54 3.99
C TYR A 92 9.17 2.60 4.43
N LEU A 93 8.15 2.48 3.57
CA LEU A 93 6.99 1.61 3.76
C LEU A 93 7.21 0.29 3.02
N ASN A 94 7.14 -0.81 3.76
CA ASN A 94 7.31 -2.16 3.27
C ASN A 94 6.09 -3.03 3.63
N ALA A 95 4.90 -2.46 3.40
CA ALA A 95 3.60 -3.08 3.65
C ALA A 95 2.53 -2.39 2.80
N ASN A 96 1.39 -3.05 2.60
CA ASN A 96 0.18 -2.40 2.10
C ASN A 96 -0.36 -1.44 3.16
N LEU A 97 -0.98 -0.35 2.73
CA LEU A 97 -1.66 0.59 3.62
C LEU A 97 -3.12 0.72 3.20
N VAL A 98 -4.03 0.26 4.05
CA VAL A 98 -5.47 0.37 3.86
C VAL A 98 -6.03 1.44 4.77
N ILE A 99 -6.68 2.44 4.19
CA ILE A 99 -7.36 3.51 4.92
C ILE A 99 -8.85 3.19 4.92
N ALA A 100 -9.36 2.74 6.06
CA ALA A 100 -10.72 2.25 6.20
C ALA A 100 -11.77 3.36 6.03
N LYS A 101 -13.02 2.96 5.81
CA LYS A 101 -14.16 3.88 5.71
C LYS A 101 -14.28 4.76 6.94
N GLY A 102 -14.54 6.05 6.73
CA GLY A 102 -14.63 7.06 7.78
C GLY A 102 -13.29 7.47 8.41
N ALA A 103 -12.18 6.82 8.04
CA ALA A 103 -10.86 7.21 8.50
C ALA A 103 -10.27 8.33 7.62
N THR A 104 -9.39 9.14 8.21
CA THR A 104 -8.56 10.10 7.47
C THR A 104 -7.10 9.82 7.76
N PHE A 105 -6.30 9.67 6.70
CA PHE A 105 -4.87 9.50 6.82
C PHE A 105 -4.11 10.66 6.18
N HIS A 106 -3.09 11.15 6.86
CA HIS A 106 -2.28 12.29 6.47
C HIS A 106 -0.86 11.85 6.12
N ILE A 107 -0.35 12.32 4.99
CA ILE A 107 1.05 12.22 4.59
C ILE A 107 1.47 13.64 4.20
N ASP A 108 1.98 14.39 5.18
CA ASP A 108 2.27 15.80 4.99
C ASP A 108 3.59 16.24 5.64
N SER A 109 3.95 17.50 5.39
CA SER A 109 5.20 18.10 5.85
C SER A 109 5.36 18.21 7.38
N THR A 110 4.35 17.87 8.18
CA THR A 110 4.48 17.87 9.65
C THR A 110 5.47 16.81 10.14
N ASP A 111 5.54 15.67 9.47
CA ASP A 111 6.46 14.57 9.82
C ASP A 111 7.12 13.87 8.62
N THR A 112 6.73 14.23 7.40
CA THR A 112 7.15 13.54 6.18
C THR A 112 7.71 14.52 5.18
N LYS A 113 8.83 14.17 4.58
CA LYS A 113 9.41 14.83 3.41
C LYS A 113 9.36 13.91 2.21
N TRP A 114 9.64 12.62 2.42
CA TRP A 114 9.66 11.62 1.38
C TRP A 114 9.18 10.27 1.89
N LEU A 115 8.06 9.78 1.35
CA LEU A 115 7.62 8.41 1.50
C LEU A 115 8.13 7.55 0.34
N LYS A 116 8.92 6.54 0.66
CA LYS A 116 9.37 5.48 -0.26
C LYS A 116 8.52 4.24 -0.04
N ILE A 117 7.83 3.78 -1.08
CA ILE A 117 7.04 2.54 -1.01
C ILE A 117 7.83 1.43 -1.68
N SER A 118 8.09 0.35 -0.94
CA SER A 118 8.82 -0.81 -1.42
C SER A 118 8.12 -1.49 -2.59
N SER A 119 8.86 -1.83 -3.63
CA SER A 119 8.40 -2.72 -4.72
C SER A 119 8.54 -4.21 -4.38
N GLY A 120 9.02 -4.56 -3.18
CA GLY A 120 9.25 -5.95 -2.75
C GLY A 120 10.55 -6.56 -3.25
N GLY A 121 11.42 -5.78 -3.90
CA GLY A 121 12.70 -6.22 -4.45
C GLY A 121 12.56 -6.71 -5.89
N GLY A 122 13.13 -5.94 -6.83
CA GLY A 122 13.11 -6.25 -8.25
C GLY A 122 13.83 -7.56 -8.57
N THR A 123 13.09 -8.65 -8.76
CA THR A 123 13.50 -9.65 -9.73
C THR A 123 12.56 -9.56 -10.93
N PRO A 124 13.09 -9.42 -12.17
CA PRO A 124 12.33 -9.62 -13.40
C PRO A 124 11.79 -11.05 -13.54
N ARG A 125 12.05 -11.93 -12.56
CA ARG A 125 11.57 -13.31 -12.51
C ARG A 125 10.18 -13.37 -11.90
N ILE A 126 9.27 -12.60 -12.48
CA ILE A 126 7.85 -12.87 -12.30
C ILE A 126 7.50 -14.08 -13.16
N THR A 127 7.78 -15.26 -12.59
CA THR A 127 7.07 -16.48 -12.95
C THR A 127 5.70 -16.55 -12.27
N ALA A 128 5.34 -15.55 -11.44
CA ALA A 128 4.08 -15.51 -10.72
C ALA A 128 3.33 -14.22 -11.07
N ALA A 129 2.41 -14.29 -12.03
CA ALA A 129 1.47 -13.23 -12.43
C ALA A 129 0.51 -12.77 -11.30
N THR A 130 0.87 -12.92 -10.02
CA THR A 130 -0.01 -12.82 -8.85
C THR A 130 0.54 -11.99 -7.70
N ALA A 131 1.83 -11.62 -7.66
CA ALA A 131 2.36 -10.77 -6.60
C ALA A 131 2.10 -9.29 -6.92
N VAL A 132 1.08 -8.70 -6.28
CA VAL A 132 0.80 -7.27 -6.32
C VAL A 132 1.86 -6.57 -5.44
N PRO A 133 2.51 -5.49 -5.91
CA PRO A 133 3.47 -4.75 -5.10
C PRO A 133 2.74 -4.07 -3.94
N TYR A 134 3.49 -3.63 -2.92
CA TYR A 134 2.88 -2.84 -1.85
C TYR A 134 2.23 -1.58 -2.42
N HIS A 135 1.04 -1.25 -1.92
CA HIS A 135 0.21 -0.17 -2.44
C HIS A 135 -0.63 0.48 -1.33
N ILE A 136 -1.24 1.60 -1.65
CA ILE A 136 -2.15 2.33 -0.76
C ILE A 136 -3.58 2.20 -1.30
N ASP A 137 -4.46 1.60 -0.51
CA ASP A 137 -5.89 1.48 -0.80
C ASP A 137 -6.71 2.41 0.10
N VAL A 138 -7.49 3.28 -0.52
CA VAL A 138 -8.25 4.33 0.17
C VAL A 138 -9.74 4.03 0.09
N HIS A 139 -10.32 3.61 1.21
CA HIS A 139 -11.78 3.54 1.44
C HIS A 139 -12.29 4.70 2.31
N GLY A 140 -11.39 5.42 2.99
CA GLY A 140 -11.67 6.63 3.78
C GLY A 140 -11.32 7.89 3.00
N SER A 141 -10.53 8.75 3.64
CA SER A 141 -9.90 9.94 3.05
C SER A 141 -8.38 9.87 3.17
N LEU A 142 -7.67 10.32 2.15
CA LEU A 142 -6.22 10.46 2.16
C LEU A 142 -5.84 11.91 1.85
N LYS A 143 -4.99 12.52 2.67
CA LYS A 143 -4.50 13.88 2.50
C LYS A 143 -2.99 13.85 2.32
N ILE A 144 -2.53 14.23 1.15
CA ILE A 144 -1.12 14.31 0.79
C ILE A 144 -0.80 15.78 0.52
N ASP A 145 0.10 16.37 1.30
CA ASP A 145 0.48 17.78 1.11
C ASP A 145 1.97 18.04 1.35
N SER A 146 2.63 18.73 0.42
CA SER A 146 4.00 19.20 0.57
C SER A 146 5.02 18.07 0.81
N VAL A 147 4.86 16.93 0.13
CA VAL A 147 5.71 15.74 0.28
C VAL A 147 6.13 15.15 -1.06
N LYS A 148 7.14 14.28 -1.03
CA LYS A 148 7.48 13.37 -2.12
C LYS A 148 6.97 11.97 -1.84
N ILE A 149 6.36 11.30 -2.82
CA ILE A 149 5.99 9.88 -2.74
C ILE A 149 6.53 9.14 -3.96
N THR A 150 7.34 8.11 -3.74
CA THR A 150 7.90 7.31 -4.82
C THR A 150 7.88 5.82 -4.56
N SER A 151 7.98 5.02 -5.63
CA SER A 151 8.41 3.63 -5.49
C SER A 151 9.88 3.54 -5.10
N TRP A 152 10.26 2.40 -4.52
CA TRP A 152 11.62 2.10 -4.13
C TRP A 152 11.93 0.62 -4.30
N ASP A 153 13.01 0.32 -5.01
CA ASP A 153 13.55 -1.03 -5.11
C ASP A 153 14.67 -1.20 -4.06
N PRO A 154 14.46 -2.02 -3.02
CA PRO A 154 15.47 -2.20 -1.97
C PRO A 154 16.74 -2.91 -2.47
N ILE A 155 16.69 -3.62 -3.62
CA ILE A 155 17.86 -4.33 -4.16
C ILE A 155 18.82 -3.35 -4.83
N THR A 156 18.29 -2.46 -5.67
CA THR A 156 19.09 -1.45 -6.38
C THR A 156 19.27 -0.17 -5.58
N ASN A 157 18.52 -0.02 -4.48
CA ASN A 157 18.48 1.19 -3.65
C ASN A 157 18.17 2.45 -4.48
N ASN A 158 17.20 2.34 -5.38
CA ASN A 158 16.78 3.39 -6.30
C ASN A 158 15.26 3.31 -6.53
N TYR A 159 14.70 4.25 -7.29
CA TYR A 159 13.32 4.15 -7.77
C TYR A 159 13.10 2.81 -8.47
N ALA A 160 11.94 2.19 -8.24
CA ALA A 160 11.61 0.99 -8.99
C ALA A 160 11.36 1.37 -10.46
N ILE A 161 12.06 0.69 -11.37
CA ILE A 161 11.94 0.89 -12.81
C ILE A 161 11.00 -0.16 -13.39
N THR A 162 10.02 0.29 -14.18
CA THR A 162 9.16 -0.59 -14.97
C THR A 162 9.38 -0.31 -16.45
N ASN A 163 9.58 -1.36 -17.23
CA ASN A 163 9.68 -1.28 -18.70
C ASN A 163 8.41 -1.81 -19.37
N GLY A 164 7.31 -1.86 -18.61
CA GLY A 164 6.01 -2.28 -19.11
C GLY A 164 5.38 -1.20 -19.97
N THR A 165 4.72 -1.59 -21.05
CA THR A 165 4.06 -0.67 -21.97
C THR A 165 2.87 -1.35 -22.62
N ARG A 166 1.87 -0.56 -22.98
CA ARG A 166 0.84 -0.96 -23.94
C ARG A 166 0.84 -0.03 -25.13
N HIS A 167 0.45 -0.58 -26.27
CA HIS A 167 0.28 0.19 -27.49
C HIS A 167 -0.98 -0.31 -28.19
N ASP A 168 -1.88 0.62 -28.51
CA ASP A 168 -3.00 0.36 -29.41
C ASP A 168 -2.52 0.56 -30.87
N PRO A 169 -2.37 -0.52 -31.66
CA PRO A 169 -1.93 -0.41 -33.05
C PRO A 169 -3.02 0.08 -34.02
N GLY A 170 -4.18 0.49 -33.52
CA GLY A 170 -5.30 1.07 -34.26
C GLY A 170 -6.44 0.10 -34.54
N ALA A 171 -7.52 0.62 -35.12
CA ALA A 171 -8.77 -0.10 -35.32
C ALA A 171 -8.59 -1.48 -35.99
N GLY A 172 -9.19 -2.51 -35.38
CA GLY A 172 -9.18 -3.89 -35.88
C GLY A 172 -7.93 -4.70 -35.53
N LYS A 173 -6.98 -4.14 -34.78
CA LYS A 173 -5.78 -4.85 -34.32
C LYS A 173 -5.81 -5.04 -32.80
N ARG A 174 -5.18 -6.11 -32.34
CA ARG A 174 -5.09 -6.44 -30.92
C ARG A 174 -4.06 -5.53 -30.23
N GLU A 175 -4.42 -4.98 -29.08
CA GLU A 175 -3.50 -4.24 -28.21
C GLU A 175 -2.24 -5.09 -27.93
N ILE A 176 -1.08 -4.47 -28.07
CA ILE A 176 0.21 -5.10 -27.77
C ILE A 176 0.58 -4.67 -26.35
N THR A 177 0.61 -5.63 -25.44
CA THR A 177 0.97 -5.40 -24.04
C THR A 177 2.30 -6.07 -23.72
N VAL A 178 3.24 -5.29 -23.20
CA VAL A 178 4.50 -5.75 -22.62
C VAL A 178 4.39 -5.55 -21.11
N LEU A 179 4.37 -6.65 -20.37
CA LEU A 179 4.28 -6.58 -18.91
C LEU A 179 5.52 -5.91 -18.32
N GLY A 180 5.31 -5.08 -17.31
CA GLY A 180 6.36 -4.38 -16.59
C GLY A 180 6.68 -5.02 -15.25
N ALA A 181 7.84 -4.67 -14.69
CA ALA A 181 8.12 -4.96 -13.29
C ALA A 181 7.10 -4.22 -12.39
N PRO A 182 6.55 -4.88 -11.35
CA PRO A 182 5.61 -4.26 -10.44
C PRO A 182 6.17 -3.03 -9.76
N ARG A 183 5.34 -1.99 -9.69
CA ARG A 183 5.61 -0.79 -8.91
C ARG A 183 4.40 -0.46 -8.06
N PRO A 184 4.61 0.04 -6.84
CA PRO A 184 3.56 0.60 -6.00
C PRO A 184 2.64 1.56 -6.74
N PHE A 185 1.41 1.64 -6.28
CA PHE A 185 0.39 2.55 -6.79
C PHE A 185 -0.54 2.97 -5.64
N ILE A 186 -1.38 3.97 -5.90
CA ILE A 186 -2.41 4.44 -4.99
C ILE A 186 -3.76 4.22 -5.67
N THR A 187 -4.70 3.63 -4.94
CA THR A 187 -6.07 3.39 -5.41
C THR A 187 -7.06 4.01 -4.46
N VAL A 188 -7.92 4.88 -5.00
CA VAL A 188 -9.11 5.38 -4.32
C VAL A 188 -10.26 4.48 -4.74
N GLU A 189 -10.70 3.65 -3.79
CA GLU A 189 -11.66 2.59 -4.06
C GLU A 189 -13.06 3.14 -4.33
N LYS A 190 -13.85 2.36 -5.06
CA LYS A 190 -15.23 2.75 -5.45
C LYS A 190 -16.14 3.09 -4.27
N ASP A 191 -15.85 2.52 -3.12
CA ASP A 191 -16.59 2.70 -1.88
C ASP A 191 -15.88 3.66 -0.91
N ALA A 192 -14.95 4.47 -1.42
CA ALA A 192 -14.33 5.55 -0.69
C ALA A 192 -15.40 6.49 -0.11
N THR A 193 -15.25 6.80 1.18
CA THR A 193 -16.21 7.60 1.96
C THR A 193 -15.80 9.06 2.11
N GLY A 194 -14.63 9.44 1.57
CA GLY A 194 -14.20 10.82 1.47
C GLY A 194 -13.22 11.04 0.32
N THR A 195 -12.61 12.22 0.29
CA THR A 195 -11.74 12.64 -0.81
C THR A 195 -10.29 12.23 -0.58
N THR A 196 -9.59 11.96 -1.68
CA THR A 196 -8.13 11.88 -1.70
C THR A 196 -7.60 13.16 -2.31
N ASP A 197 -7.04 14.04 -1.47
CA ASP A 197 -6.50 15.32 -1.92
C ASP A 197 -4.98 15.25 -1.93
N ILE A 198 -4.38 15.60 -3.06
CA ILE A 198 -2.93 15.62 -3.29
C ILE A 198 -2.55 17.03 -3.73
N THR A 199 -1.79 17.72 -2.88
CA THR A 199 -1.39 19.11 -3.12
C THR A 199 0.10 19.35 -2.88
N ASN A 200 0.69 20.28 -3.63
CA ASN A 200 2.07 20.75 -3.42
C ASN A 200 3.13 19.64 -3.38
N SER A 201 2.88 18.49 -4.03
CA SER A 201 3.63 17.27 -3.81
C SER A 201 4.31 16.76 -5.08
N GLU A 202 5.38 15.98 -4.92
CA GLU A 202 5.99 15.21 -6.01
C GLU A 202 5.52 13.75 -5.93
N ILE A 203 4.82 13.29 -6.97
CA ILE A 203 4.37 11.90 -7.08
C ILE A 203 5.12 11.26 -8.25
N ALA A 204 5.94 10.25 -7.98
CA ALA A 204 6.83 9.72 -8.99
C ALA A 204 7.04 8.20 -8.98
N TYR A 205 7.30 7.64 -10.16
CA TYR A 205 7.67 6.24 -10.35
C TYR A 205 6.64 5.21 -9.84
N LEU A 206 5.34 5.54 -9.86
CA LEU A 206 4.25 4.64 -9.46
C LEU A 206 3.57 3.96 -10.65
N GLY A 207 2.88 2.85 -10.42
CA GLY A 207 2.09 2.12 -11.42
C GLY A 207 2.92 1.31 -12.41
N TYR A 208 2.32 0.31 -13.04
CA TYR A 208 2.98 -0.59 -13.99
C TYR A 208 1.98 -1.30 -14.91
N GLU A 209 2.48 -1.83 -16.02
CA GLU A 209 1.68 -2.66 -16.92
C GLU A 209 1.56 -4.10 -16.38
N LYS A 210 0.32 -4.55 -16.13
CA LYS A 210 -0.01 -5.90 -15.64
C LYS A 210 -0.95 -6.71 -16.55
N GLY A 211 -1.28 -6.19 -17.73
CA GLY A 211 -2.32 -6.70 -18.61
C GLY A 211 -3.67 -6.05 -18.33
N SER A 212 -4.68 -6.85 -18.01
CA SER A 212 -6.01 -6.31 -17.72
C SER A 212 -6.02 -5.48 -16.44
N PHE A 213 -6.56 -4.25 -16.53
CA PHE A 213 -6.85 -3.40 -15.37
C PHE A 213 -8.08 -3.83 -14.57
N SER A 214 -8.78 -4.90 -14.98
CA SER A 214 -9.95 -5.40 -14.25
C SER A 214 -9.60 -5.73 -12.79
N GLY A 215 -10.28 -5.07 -11.85
CA GLY A 215 -10.27 -5.38 -10.41
C GLY A 215 -9.20 -4.69 -9.55
N VAL A 216 -8.05 -4.31 -10.11
CA VAL A 216 -6.98 -3.57 -9.38
C VAL A 216 -6.36 -2.57 -10.35
N GLY A 217 -6.42 -1.28 -10.03
CA GLY A 217 -5.85 -0.23 -10.87
C GLY A 217 -4.33 -0.14 -10.71
N THR A 218 -3.57 -0.09 -11.82
CA THR A 218 -2.10 0.02 -11.79
C THR A 218 -1.58 1.24 -12.56
N ALA A 219 -2.42 2.27 -12.76
CA ALA A 219 -2.07 3.53 -13.41
C ALA A 219 -0.91 4.22 -12.67
N GLY A 220 -1.00 4.32 -11.35
CA GLY A 220 -0.08 5.06 -10.50
C GLY A 220 -0.91 5.82 -9.49
N LEU A 221 -1.81 6.67 -9.99
CA LEU A 221 -2.97 7.20 -9.27
C LEU A 221 -4.25 6.67 -9.93
N ASN A 222 -5.04 5.89 -9.19
CA ASN A 222 -6.29 5.30 -9.67
C ASN A 222 -7.46 5.85 -8.84
N TYR A 223 -8.46 6.43 -9.51
CA TYR A 223 -9.67 6.95 -8.88
C TYR A 223 -10.91 6.20 -9.35
N TYR A 224 -11.44 5.32 -8.51
CA TYR A 224 -12.73 4.64 -8.71
C TYR A 224 -13.84 5.21 -7.81
N GLY A 225 -13.47 5.97 -6.78
CA GLY A 225 -14.36 6.74 -5.92
C GLY A 225 -13.72 8.07 -5.51
N GLY A 226 -14.25 8.71 -4.46
CA GLY A 226 -13.72 9.96 -3.92
C GLY A 226 -14.08 11.19 -4.75
N ASP A 227 -15.34 11.30 -5.20
CA ASP A 227 -15.86 12.50 -5.86
C ASP A 227 -15.45 13.79 -5.14
N GLY A 228 -15.10 14.82 -5.89
CA GLY A 228 -14.67 16.10 -5.31
C GLY A 228 -13.20 16.16 -4.89
N SER A 229 -12.42 15.09 -5.12
CA SER A 229 -10.98 15.06 -4.84
C SER A 229 -10.20 16.14 -5.60
N ILE A 230 -9.12 16.61 -4.97
CA ILE A 230 -8.25 17.67 -5.48
C ILE A 230 -6.87 17.12 -5.83
N LEU A 231 -6.41 17.34 -7.06
CA LEU A 231 -5.01 17.20 -7.45
C LEU A 231 -4.52 18.60 -7.88
N ARG A 232 -3.75 19.29 -7.03
CA ARG A 232 -3.34 20.67 -7.31
C ARG A 232 -1.86 20.95 -7.03
N ASP A 233 -1.22 21.74 -7.89
CA ASP A 233 0.14 22.28 -7.68
C ASP A 233 1.20 21.16 -7.47
N ASN A 234 1.00 19.99 -8.08
CA ASN A 234 1.90 18.84 -7.94
C ASN A 234 2.89 18.72 -9.12
N ASP A 235 3.98 18.01 -8.88
CA ASP A 235 4.83 17.43 -9.93
C ASP A 235 4.55 15.92 -10.04
N ILE A 236 3.99 15.48 -11.17
CA ILE A 236 3.50 14.11 -11.40
C ILE A 236 4.23 13.52 -12.58
N HIS A 237 5.17 12.61 -12.30
CA HIS A 237 6.08 12.14 -13.34
C HIS A 237 6.59 10.70 -13.23
N HIS A 238 6.93 10.10 -14.37
CA HIS A 238 7.43 8.71 -14.43
C HIS A 238 6.45 7.66 -13.89
N LEU A 239 5.16 8.03 -13.77
CA LEU A 239 4.10 7.08 -13.50
C LEU A 239 3.82 6.26 -14.77
N TYR A 240 3.21 5.10 -14.60
CA TYR A 240 2.74 4.36 -15.77
C TYR A 240 1.67 5.15 -16.51
N PHE A 241 0.60 5.52 -15.81
CA PHE A 241 -0.36 6.55 -16.16
C PHE A 241 -0.32 7.57 -15.01
N GLY A 242 -0.16 8.86 -15.30
CA GLY A 242 -0.10 9.87 -14.23
C GLY A 242 -1.38 9.93 -13.39
N PHE A 243 -2.53 9.79 -14.04
CA PHE A 243 -3.84 9.75 -13.41
C PHE A 243 -4.78 8.87 -14.25
N TYR A 244 -5.57 8.04 -13.60
CA TYR A 244 -6.66 7.28 -14.21
C TYR A 244 -7.92 7.40 -13.35
N SER A 245 -9.08 7.55 -13.97
CA SER A 245 -10.36 7.51 -13.24
C SER A 245 -11.44 6.73 -13.96
N SER A 246 -12.33 6.10 -13.19
CA SER A 246 -13.54 5.46 -13.72
C SER A 246 -14.71 5.64 -12.74
N GLY A 247 -15.77 6.32 -13.18
CA GLY A 247 -17.00 6.53 -12.42
C GLY A 247 -16.93 7.64 -11.36
N VAL A 248 -15.88 8.48 -11.40
CA VAL A 248 -15.65 9.57 -10.43
C VAL A 248 -15.90 10.91 -11.08
N GLY A 249 -16.48 11.85 -10.35
CA GLY A 249 -16.72 13.19 -10.84
C GLY A 249 -16.39 14.32 -9.88
N ARG A 250 -16.62 15.55 -10.34
CA ARG A 250 -16.43 16.80 -9.58
C ARG A 250 -15.00 17.02 -9.06
N MET A 251 -14.02 16.32 -9.63
CA MET A 251 -12.61 16.49 -9.26
C MET A 251 -12.05 17.80 -9.79
N VAL A 252 -11.08 18.36 -9.07
CA VAL A 252 -10.29 19.51 -9.52
C VAL A 252 -8.85 19.06 -9.76
N ILE A 253 -8.40 19.10 -11.00
CA ILE A 253 -7.03 18.82 -11.41
C ILE A 253 -6.43 20.12 -11.97
N GLU A 254 -5.60 20.78 -11.18
CA GLU A 254 -5.22 22.17 -11.42
C GLU A 254 -3.72 22.40 -11.21
N ASN A 255 -3.07 23.16 -12.10
CA ASN A 255 -1.69 23.64 -11.95
C ASN A 255 -0.63 22.54 -11.71
N ASN A 256 -0.89 21.30 -12.14
CA ASN A 256 0.08 20.22 -12.00
C ASN A 256 1.08 20.23 -13.17
N GLN A 257 2.35 19.97 -12.87
CA GLN A 257 3.35 19.60 -13.87
C GLN A 257 3.23 18.09 -14.11
N VAL A 258 2.75 17.70 -15.29
CA VAL A 258 2.53 16.28 -15.63
C VAL A 258 3.42 15.91 -16.81
N HIS A 259 4.44 15.09 -16.57
CA HIS A 259 5.45 14.81 -17.60
C HIS A 259 6.14 13.45 -17.44
N HIS A 260 6.76 12.93 -18.51
CA HIS A 260 7.55 11.68 -18.50
C HIS A 260 6.80 10.44 -17.99
N ASN A 261 5.45 10.43 -18.04
CA ASN A 261 4.65 9.24 -17.76
C ASN A 261 4.71 8.28 -18.96
N THR A 262 4.58 6.97 -18.71
CA THR A 262 4.82 5.94 -19.74
C THR A 262 3.76 5.95 -20.84
N ILE A 263 2.47 6.00 -20.47
CA ILE A 263 1.35 5.89 -21.43
C ILE A 263 0.56 7.19 -21.50
N TYR A 264 -0.07 7.59 -20.40
CA TYR A 264 -0.87 8.81 -20.34
C TYR A 264 -0.44 9.71 -19.19
N GLY A 265 -0.53 11.03 -19.39
CA GLY A 265 -0.40 12.00 -18.30
C GLY A 265 -1.64 12.00 -17.42
N LEU A 266 -2.79 12.33 -18.01
CA LEU A 266 -4.10 12.29 -17.37
C LEU A 266 -5.04 11.48 -18.25
N ASP A 267 -5.71 10.48 -17.68
CA ASP A 267 -6.68 9.61 -18.37
C ASP A 267 -8.01 9.53 -17.59
N PRO A 268 -8.80 10.62 -17.55
CA PRO A 268 -10.18 10.52 -17.11
C PRO A 268 -10.95 9.61 -18.07
N HIS A 269 -11.35 8.43 -17.58
CA HIS A 269 -11.87 7.37 -18.44
C HIS A 269 -13.38 7.18 -18.24
N THR A 270 -13.82 5.94 -18.01
CA THR A 270 -15.23 5.54 -18.15
C THR A 270 -16.10 6.21 -17.11
N GLY A 271 -17.11 6.96 -17.55
CA GLY A 271 -18.10 7.57 -16.67
C GLY A 271 -17.54 8.66 -15.76
N ALA A 272 -16.34 9.18 -16.04
CA ALA A 272 -15.87 10.40 -15.40
C ALA A 272 -16.75 11.59 -15.81
N HIS A 273 -17.08 12.49 -14.87
CA HIS A 273 -18.00 13.60 -15.14
C HIS A 273 -17.70 14.86 -14.29
N ASP A 274 -18.11 16.03 -14.77
CA ASP A 274 -18.01 17.32 -14.04
C ASP A 274 -16.60 17.66 -13.52
N MET A 275 -15.55 17.18 -14.17
CA MET A 275 -14.17 17.48 -13.78
C MET A 275 -13.74 18.87 -14.24
N ILE A 276 -12.96 19.56 -13.40
CA ILE A 276 -12.26 20.78 -13.77
C ILE A 276 -10.80 20.42 -13.97
N ILE A 277 -10.32 20.52 -15.21
CA ILE A 277 -8.91 20.30 -15.56
C ILE A 277 -8.36 21.59 -16.17
N ARG A 278 -7.41 22.24 -15.50
CA ARG A 278 -6.83 23.52 -15.96
C ARG A 278 -5.39 23.72 -15.49
N LYS A 279 -4.75 24.74 -16.07
CA LYS A 279 -3.39 25.18 -15.77
C LYS A 279 -3.39 26.50 -15.02
#